data_AF-A0A2Z7B2S2-F1
#
_entry.id   AF-A0A2Z7B2S2-F1
#
_cell.length_a   1.000
_cell.length_b   1.000
_cell.length_c   1.000
_cell.angle_alpha   90.00
_cell.angle_beta   90.00
_cell.angle_gamma   90.00
#
_symmetry.space_group_name_H-M   'P 1'
#
loop_
_entity.id
_entity.type
_entity.pdbx_description
1 polymer ?
#
loop_
_entity_poly.entity_id
_entity_poly.type
_entity_poly.pdbx_seq_one_letter_code
_entity_poly.pdbx_strand_id
1 'polypeptide(L)'
;MSQQVYDKDTFTLDDKMGDAEFDIRTFVEVSKLEYLENVIEGTVIATMKPDRENCLAEESYIAWENGQVVQHMFLRLRNVECGEIELKLHWIAG
;
A
#
# COMPACT_ATOMS: atom_id res chain seq x y z
N MET A 1 6.14 -6.94 -0.13
CA MET A 1 5.45 -7.02 1.18
C MET A 1 4.22 -7.91 1.03
N SER A 2 3.78 -8.57 2.11
CA SER A 2 2.59 -9.44 2.10
C SER A 2 1.71 -9.13 3.31
N GLN A 3 0.40 -9.04 3.09
CA GLN A 3 -0.62 -8.92 4.14
C GLN A 3 -1.53 -10.15 4.13
N GLN A 4 -1.94 -10.59 5.31
CA GLN A 4 -2.81 -11.75 5.51
C GLN A 4 -3.88 -11.36 6.52
N VAL A 5 -5.14 -11.73 6.25
CA VAL A 5 -6.27 -11.49 7.16
C VAL A 5 -6.70 -12.81 7.77
N TYR A 6 -7.02 -12.78 9.05
CA TYR A 6 -7.47 -13.93 9.82
C TYR A 6 -8.68 -13.54 10.65
N ASP A 7 -9.66 -14.44 10.75
CA ASP A 7 -10.72 -14.33 11.73
C ASP A 7 -10.20 -14.79 13.09
N LYS A 8 -10.51 -14.06 14.15
CA LYS A 8 -10.01 -14.39 15.49
C LYS A 8 -11.04 -15.24 16.23
N ASP A 9 -10.68 -16.49 16.45
CA ASP A 9 -11.50 -17.42 17.22
C ASP A 9 -10.98 -17.61 18.64
N THR A 10 -11.91 -17.78 19.59
CA THR A 10 -11.55 -17.93 21.01
C THR A 10 -11.26 -19.39 21.40
N PHE A 11 -11.82 -20.36 20.66
CA PHE A 11 -11.77 -21.77 21.00
C PHE A 11 -11.26 -22.68 19.87
N THR A 12 -11.07 -22.13 18.67
CA THR A 12 -10.60 -22.79 17.45
C THR A 12 -9.38 -22.08 16.88
N LEU A 13 -8.76 -22.67 15.85
CA LEU A 13 -7.68 -22.01 15.12
C LEU A 13 -8.27 -20.90 14.24
N ASP A 14 -7.59 -19.77 14.18
CA ASP A 14 -7.98 -18.62 13.35
C ASP A 14 -8.07 -19.01 11.86
N ASP A 15 -9.22 -18.78 11.25
CA ASP A 15 -9.47 -19.08 9.83
C ASP A 15 -8.88 -17.99 8.93
N LYS A 16 -8.23 -18.40 7.83
CA LYS A 16 -7.64 -17.45 6.87
C LYS A 16 -8.73 -16.77 6.03
N MET A 17 -8.75 -15.44 6.05
CA MET A 17 -9.71 -14.59 5.32
C MET A 17 -9.10 -13.90 4.09
N GLY A 18 -7.99 -14.43 3.58
CA GLY A 18 -7.35 -13.98 2.34
C GLY A 18 -5.96 -13.36 2.53
N ASP A 19 -5.30 -13.07 1.41
CA ASP A 19 -3.98 -12.44 1.37
C ASP A 19 -3.82 -11.47 0.19
N ALA A 20 -2.90 -10.52 0.34
CA ALA A 20 -2.51 -9.60 -0.73
C ALA A 20 -1.01 -9.33 -0.68
N GLU A 21 -0.41 -9.13 -1.86
CA GLU A 21 1.00 -8.76 -2.01
C GLU A 21 1.12 -7.43 -2.74
N PHE A 22 2.10 -6.64 -2.33
CA PHE A 22 2.40 -5.35 -2.95
C PHE A 22 3.89 -5.05 -2.90
N ASP A 23 4.33 -4.26 -3.85
CA ASP A 23 5.70 -3.82 -4.00
C ASP A 23 5.89 -2.40 -3.44
N ILE A 24 7.04 -2.18 -2.80
CA ILE A 24 7.42 -0.90 -2.20
C ILE A 24 8.65 -0.28 -2.87
N ARG A 25 9.21 -0.91 -3.92
CA ARG A 25 10.42 -0.41 -4.61
C ARG A 25 10.25 1.03 -5.06
N THR A 26 9.19 1.34 -5.79
CA THR A 26 8.89 2.70 -6.27
C THR A 26 8.71 3.68 -5.11
N PHE A 27 8.03 3.28 -4.03
CA PHE A 27 7.89 4.09 -2.83
C PHE A 27 9.23 4.43 -2.18
N VAL A 28 10.12 3.44 -2.04
CA VAL A 28 11.45 3.62 -1.45
C VAL A 28 12.35 4.48 -2.34
N GLU A 29 12.31 4.27 -3.66
CA GLU A 29 13.07 5.07 -4.63
C GLU A 29 12.66 6.54 -4.56
N VAL A 30 11.35 6.81 -4.56
CA VAL A 30 10.82 8.17 -4.42
C VAL A 30 11.20 8.76 -3.07
N SER A 31 11.09 8.00 -1.98
CA SER A 31 11.39 8.48 -0.62
C SER A 31 12.85 8.88 -0.38
N LYS A 32 13.77 8.50 -1.28
CA LYS A 32 15.20 8.82 -1.20
C LYS A 32 15.63 10.00 -2.07
N LEU A 33 14.70 10.62 -2.80
CA LEU A 33 15.00 11.76 -3.66
C LEU A 33 15.33 12.99 -2.80
N GLU A 34 16.52 13.56 -3.01
CA GLU A 34 17.01 14.70 -2.21
C GLU A 34 16.27 16.02 -2.48
N TYR A 35 15.53 16.13 -3.59
CA TYR A 35 14.85 17.38 -3.99
C TYR A 35 13.40 17.50 -3.50
N LEU A 36 12.94 16.56 -2.68
CA LEU A 36 11.54 16.52 -2.24
C LEU A 36 11.12 17.69 -1.34
N GLU A 37 12.06 18.32 -0.63
CA GLU A 37 11.77 19.46 0.25
C GLU A 37 11.20 20.68 -0.48
N ASN A 38 11.39 20.77 -1.81
CA ASN A 38 10.87 21.85 -2.66
C ASN A 38 9.59 21.46 -3.42
N VAL A 39 9.05 20.27 -3.17
CA VAL A 39 7.85 19.79 -3.85
C VAL A 39 6.60 20.43 -3.26
N ILE A 40 5.68 20.82 -4.14
CA ILE A 40 4.40 21.41 -3.73
C ILE A 40 3.55 20.32 -3.07
N GLU A 41 2.97 20.64 -1.92
CA GLU A 41 2.01 19.79 -1.21
C GLU A 41 0.90 19.26 -2.15
N GLY A 42 0.63 17.96 -2.09
CA GLY A 42 -0.34 17.27 -2.93
C GLY A 42 0.18 16.87 -4.33
N THR A 43 1.46 17.10 -4.63
CA THR A 43 2.05 16.65 -5.89
C THR A 43 2.08 15.13 -5.94
N VAL A 44 1.45 14.54 -6.96
CA VAL A 44 1.58 13.11 -7.29
C VAL A 44 2.92 12.90 -7.98
N ILE A 45 3.77 12.08 -7.37
CA ILE A 45 5.12 11.77 -7.84
C ILE A 45 5.09 10.52 -8.73
N ALA A 46 4.29 9.52 -8.36
CA ALA A 46 4.14 8.29 -9.13
C ALA A 46 2.72 7.70 -8.99
N THR A 47 2.33 6.90 -9.98
CA THR A 47 1.03 6.21 -10.00
C THR A 47 1.23 4.75 -10.42
N MET A 48 0.59 3.85 -9.70
CA MET A 48 0.57 2.41 -9.98
C MET A 48 -0.86 2.00 -10.30
N LYS A 49 -1.07 1.40 -11.47
CA LYS A 49 -2.40 0.97 -11.92
C LYS A 49 -2.68 -0.47 -11.51
N PRO A 50 -3.95 -0.83 -11.25
CA PRO A 50 -4.36 -2.22 -11.17
C PRO A 50 -3.98 -2.98 -12.44
N ASP A 51 -3.42 -4.17 -12.26
CA ASP A 51 -3.17 -5.11 -13.34
C ASP A 51 -3.40 -6.55 -12.88
N ARG A 52 -3.05 -7.53 -13.71
CA ARG A 52 -3.25 -8.96 -13.39
C ARG A 52 -2.17 -9.57 -12.50
N GLU A 53 -1.06 -8.87 -12.33
CA GLU A 53 0.13 -9.32 -11.60
C GLU A 53 0.19 -8.70 -10.19
N ASN A 54 -0.51 -7.60 -9.95
CA ASN A 54 -0.59 -6.93 -8.66
C ASN A 54 -1.96 -7.11 -7.96
N CYS A 55 -2.03 -6.73 -6.68
CA CYS A 55 -3.25 -6.83 -5.88
C CYS A 55 -4.00 -5.50 -5.74
N LEU A 56 -3.70 -4.48 -6.54
CA LEU A 56 -4.37 -3.18 -6.43
C LEU A 56 -5.83 -3.28 -6.89
N ALA A 57 -6.75 -2.79 -6.06
CA ALA A 57 -8.18 -2.69 -6.39
C ALA A 57 -8.47 -1.43 -7.22
N GLU A 58 -7.70 -0.37 -7.02
CA GLU A 58 -7.75 0.92 -7.73
C GLU A 58 -6.33 1.51 -7.90
N GLU A 59 -6.22 2.64 -8.61
CA GLU A 59 -4.93 3.30 -8.79
C GLU A 59 -4.34 3.71 -7.43
N SER A 60 -3.07 3.36 -7.22
CA SER A 60 -2.30 3.79 -6.07
C SER A 60 -1.44 4.99 -6.43
N TYR A 61 -1.49 6.02 -5.59
CA TYR A 61 -0.72 7.25 -5.78
C TYR A 61 0.36 7.35 -4.72
N ILE A 62 1.57 7.69 -5.16
CA ILE A 62 2.66 8.17 -4.30
C ILE A 62 2.69 9.69 -4.43
N ALA A 63 2.45 10.39 -3.32
CA ALA A 63 2.34 11.83 -3.28
C ALA A 63 3.23 12.43 -2.19
N TRP A 64 3.57 13.71 -2.37
CA TRP A 64 4.13 14.54 -1.31
C TRP A 64 2.99 15.10 -0.47
N GLU A 65 2.86 14.61 0.75
CA GLU A 65 1.81 15.03 1.68
C GLU A 65 2.40 15.32 3.06
N ASN A 66 2.02 16.44 3.66
CA ASN A 66 2.43 16.87 4.99
C ASN A 66 3.95 16.81 5.19
N GLY A 67 4.71 17.23 4.17
CA GLY A 67 6.17 17.27 4.22
C GLY A 67 6.86 15.89 4.17
N GLN A 68 6.18 14.84 3.70
CA GLN A 68 6.75 13.50 3.56
C GLN A 68 6.18 12.77 2.33
N VAL A 69 6.86 11.68 1.93
CA VAL A 69 6.35 10.78 0.90
C VAL A 69 5.31 9.85 1.50
N VAL A 70 4.15 9.82 0.85
CA VAL A 70 2.99 9.03 1.26
C VAL A 70 2.50 8.19 0.09
N GLN A 71 2.09 6.95 0.35
CA GLN A 71 1.40 6.12 -0.64
C GLN A 71 0.06 5.60 -0.11
N HIS A 72 -1.00 5.81 -0.89
CA HIS A 72 -2.32 5.24 -0.64
C HIS A 72 -2.53 3.99 -1.51
N MET A 73 -3.02 2.90 -0.92
CA MET A 73 -3.31 1.65 -1.62
C MET A 73 -4.61 1.03 -1.13
N PHE A 74 -5.41 0.55 -2.07
CA PHE A 74 -6.48 -0.41 -1.81
C PHE A 74 -6.07 -1.74 -2.40
N LEU A 75 -5.98 -2.77 -1.57
CA LEU A 75 -5.57 -4.11 -1.96
C LEU A 75 -6.75 -5.05 -1.99
N ARG A 76 -7.00 -5.69 -3.13
CA ARG A 76 -7.96 -6.78 -3.24
C ARG A 76 -7.36 -8.06 -2.68
N LEU A 77 -8.09 -8.69 -1.76
CA LEU A 77 -7.68 -9.96 -1.19
C LEU A 77 -7.84 -11.09 -2.22
N ARG A 78 -6.86 -11.98 -2.24
CA ARG A 78 -6.88 -13.24 -2.97
C ARG A 78 -7.23 -14.38 -2.00
N ASN A 79 -7.58 -15.53 -2.57
CA ASN A 79 -7.87 -16.76 -1.81
C ASN A 79 -9.03 -16.60 -0.81
N VAL A 80 -9.98 -15.71 -1.11
CA VAL A 80 -11.20 -15.45 -0.35
C VAL A 80 -12.30 -15.03 -1.34
N GLU A 81 -13.57 -15.17 -0.95
CA GLU A 81 -14.72 -14.81 -1.81
C GLU A 81 -14.83 -13.30 -2.06
N CYS A 82 -14.51 -12.50 -1.04
CA CYS A 82 -14.55 -11.05 -1.10
C CYS A 82 -13.68 -10.42 0.00
N GLY A 83 -13.28 -9.17 -0.22
CA GLY A 83 -12.59 -8.37 0.78
C GLY A 83 -11.49 -7.51 0.17
N GLU A 84 -11.36 -6.30 0.71
CA GLU A 84 -10.34 -5.33 0.32
C GLU A 84 -9.73 -4.72 1.59
N ILE A 85 -8.44 -4.36 1.54
CA ILE A 85 -7.74 -3.66 2.63
C ILE A 85 -7.28 -2.30 2.13
N GLU A 86 -7.63 -1.25 2.85
CA GLU A 86 -7.04 0.09 2.67
C GLU A 86 -5.75 0.21 3.51
N LEU A 87 -4.67 0.64 2.87
CA LEU A 87 -3.36 0.85 3.48
C LEU A 87 -2.79 2.22 3.11
N LYS A 88 -2.10 2.85 4.07
CA LYS A 88 -1.33 4.07 3.87
C LYS A 88 0.11 3.85 4.33
N LEU A 89 1.08 4.05 3.43
CA LEU A 89 2.50 4.01 3.76
C LEU A 89 3.03 5.41 4.03
N HIS A 90 3.87 5.51 5.05
CA HIS A 90 4.57 6.72 5.47
C HIS A 90 6.07 6.45 5.54
N TRP A 91 6.88 7.35 5.00
CA TRP A 91 8.33 7.26 5.12
C TRP A 91 8.81 7.94 6.40
N ILE A 92 9.58 7.22 7.21
CA ILE A 92 10.25 7.77 8.40
C ILE A 92 11.75 7.85 8.08
N ALA A 93 12.26 9.08 7.98
CA ALA A 93 13.70 9.31 7.91
C ALA A 93 14.34 8.98 9.27
N GLY A 94 15.37 8.14 9.26
CA GLY A 94 16.18 7.78 10.42
C GLY A 94 17.54 8.43 10.40
#